data_AF-A0A929IPM5-F1
#
_entry.id   AF-A0A929IPM5-F1
#
_cell.length_a   1.000
_cell.length_b   1.000
_cell.length_c   1.000
_cell.angle_alpha   90.00
_cell.angle_beta   90.00
_cell.angle_gamma   90.00
#
_symmetry.space_group_name_H-M   'P 1'
#
loop_
_entity.id
_entity.type
_entity.pdbx_description
1 polymer ?
#
loop_
_entity_poly.entity_id
_entity_poly.type
_entity_poly.pdbx_seq_one_letter_code
_entity_poly.pdbx_strand_id
1 'polypeptide(L)'
;GWRRLVGMVVAFGGVVLIAGEPRFAGSLWALGLVIGAAFVWAVGNIQVKKMGRIDEMALLAWMSVMAAPQLFLLSFMLEEGQFAAAQAATWRGWGAVAYQAVAVVAISYGIWYRLLARHAVNVVVPYTLLVPVFGVTSAAIWLGETLTARIVIGGAITLVGVAIIILRRPHLADPLPDAQTDPVEDRDG
;
A
#
# COMPACT_ATOMS: atom_id res chain seq x y z
N GLY A 1 7.51 -5.58 -20.61
CA GLY A 1 8.93 -5.89 -20.87
C GLY A 1 9.36 -7.06 -20.02
N TRP A 2 10.17 -7.97 -20.57
CA TRP A 2 10.50 -9.28 -19.99
C TRP A 2 10.99 -9.23 -18.53
N ARG A 3 11.76 -8.20 -18.14
CA ARG A 3 12.24 -8.03 -16.76
C ARG A 3 11.12 -7.74 -15.74
N ARG A 4 10.04 -7.07 -16.16
CA ARG A 4 8.84 -6.89 -15.30
C ARG A 4 8.14 -8.22 -15.09
N LEU A 5 8.05 -9.05 -16.14
CA LEU A 5 7.50 -10.39 -16.04
C LEU A 5 8.34 -11.25 -15.09
N VAL A 6 9.67 -11.20 -15.21
CA VAL A 6 10.59 -11.89 -14.27
C VAL A 6 10.36 -11.42 -12.83
N GLY A 7 10.33 -10.10 -12.59
CA GLY A 7 10.07 -9.57 -11.24
C GLY A 7 8.73 -10.02 -10.67
N MET A 8 7.68 -10.07 -11.50
CA MET A 8 6.35 -10.57 -11.10
C MET A 8 6.41 -12.07 -10.77
N VAL A 9 7.00 -12.90 -11.63
CA VAL A 9 7.12 -14.35 -11.41
C VAL A 9 7.91 -14.64 -10.13
N VAL A 10 9.02 -13.92 -9.91
CA VAL A 10 9.82 -14.05 -8.69
C VAL A 10 9.00 -13.65 -7.46
N ALA A 11 8.30 -12.51 -7.50
CA ALA A 11 7.49 -12.04 -6.39
C ALA A 11 6.37 -13.03 -6.03
N PHE A 12 5.64 -13.53 -7.03
CA PHE A 12 4.59 -14.54 -6.84
C PHE A 12 5.16 -15.86 -6.33
N GLY A 13 6.32 -16.30 -6.83
CA GLY A 13 6.98 -17.51 -6.34
C GLY A 13 7.32 -17.44 -4.85
N GLY A 14 7.78 -16.27 -4.37
CA GLY A 14 8.00 -16.03 -2.95
C GLY A 14 6.72 -16.12 -2.12
N VAL A 15 5.62 -15.52 -2.59
CA VAL A 15 4.30 -15.59 -1.94
C VAL A 15 3.77 -17.03 -1.88
N VAL A 16 3.90 -17.79 -2.97
CA VAL A 16 3.49 -19.22 -3.01
C VAL A 16 4.30 -20.05 -2.01
N LEU A 17 5.59 -19.77 -1.86
CA LEU A 17 6.44 -20.44 -0.87
C LEU A 17 5.98 -20.16 0.56
N ILE A 18 5.61 -18.92 0.88
CA ILE A 18 5.05 -18.55 2.19
C ILE A 18 3.70 -19.24 2.40
N ALA A 19 2.82 -19.24 1.40
CA ALA A 19 1.50 -19.87 1.48
C ALA A 19 1.57 -21.39 1.70
N GLY A 20 2.67 -22.04 1.30
CA GLY A 20 2.95 -23.45 1.56
C GLY A 20 3.51 -23.77 2.96
N GLU A 21 3.59 -22.79 3.87
CA GLU A 21 3.97 -23.03 5.27
C GLU A 21 2.90 -23.90 5.97
N PRO A 22 3.26 -24.98 6.69
CA PRO A 22 2.29 -25.90 7.30
C PRO A 22 1.38 -25.23 8.35
N ARG A 23 1.82 -24.11 8.92
CA ARG A 23 1.01 -23.29 9.85
C ARG A 23 -0.21 -22.65 9.18
N PHE A 24 -0.18 -22.50 7.86
CA PHE A 24 -1.30 -22.05 7.06
C PHE A 24 -2.07 -23.23 6.42
N ALA A 25 -1.67 -24.48 6.68
CA ALA A 25 -2.39 -25.64 6.17
C ALA A 25 -3.78 -25.71 6.81
N GLY A 26 -4.83 -25.60 5.99
CA GLY A 26 -6.23 -25.59 6.43
C GLY A 26 -6.92 -24.22 6.35
N SER A 27 -6.18 -23.13 6.07
CA SER A 27 -6.75 -21.78 5.98
C SER A 27 -6.94 -21.29 4.54
N LEU A 28 -7.27 -22.19 3.60
CA LEU A 28 -7.51 -21.84 2.18
C LEU A 28 -8.54 -20.71 2.01
N TRP A 29 -9.53 -20.67 2.89
CA TRP A 29 -10.49 -19.57 2.98
C TRP A 29 -9.81 -18.21 3.27
N ALA A 30 -8.95 -18.14 4.28
CA ALA A 30 -8.22 -16.93 4.63
C ALA A 30 -7.27 -16.50 3.49
N LEU A 31 -6.61 -17.45 2.82
CA LEU A 31 -5.80 -17.18 1.64
C LEU A 31 -6.65 -16.58 0.51
N GLY A 32 -7.84 -17.15 0.25
CA GLY A 32 -8.80 -16.64 -0.71
C GLY A 32 -9.24 -15.20 -0.40
N LEU A 33 -9.51 -14.90 0.87
CA LEU A 33 -9.85 -13.54 1.33
C LEU A 33 -8.69 -12.56 1.10
N VAL A 34 -7.46 -12.94 1.40
CA VAL A 34 -6.27 -12.09 1.18
C VAL A 34 -6.06 -11.81 -0.31
N ILE A 35 -6.21 -12.83 -1.17
CA ILE A 35 -6.12 -12.65 -2.63
C ILE A 35 -7.25 -11.75 -3.13
N GLY A 36 -8.48 -11.95 -2.66
CA GLY A 36 -9.62 -11.11 -2.99
C GLY A 36 -9.41 -9.64 -2.57
N ALA A 37 -8.90 -9.42 -1.35
CA ALA A 37 -8.55 -8.09 -0.86
C ALA A 37 -7.48 -7.43 -1.74
N ALA A 38 -6.43 -8.16 -2.12
CA ALA A 38 -5.38 -7.65 -3.00
C ALA A 38 -5.92 -7.29 -4.39
N PHE A 39 -6.85 -8.08 -4.94
CA PHE A 39 -7.52 -7.79 -6.20
C PHE A 39 -8.38 -6.53 -6.14
N VAL A 40 -9.25 -6.41 -5.12
CA VAL A 40 -10.07 -5.22 -4.90
C VAL A 40 -9.20 -3.98 -4.72
N TRP A 41 -8.11 -4.09 -3.96
CA TRP A 41 -7.13 -3.03 -3.79
C TRP A 41 -6.49 -2.59 -5.12
N ALA A 42 -6.09 -3.55 -5.97
CA ALA A 42 -5.51 -3.26 -7.28
C ALA A 42 -6.51 -2.53 -8.19
N VAL A 43 -7.77 -2.97 -8.22
CA VAL A 43 -8.86 -2.30 -8.96
C VAL A 43 -9.06 -0.88 -8.41
N GLY A 44 -9.12 -0.72 -7.09
CA GLY A 44 -9.25 0.59 -6.43
C GLY A 44 -8.14 1.56 -6.85
N ASN A 45 -6.88 1.11 -6.87
CA ASN A 45 -5.74 1.91 -7.31
C ASN A 45 -5.84 2.30 -8.80
N ILE A 46 -6.35 1.41 -9.66
CA ILE A 46 -6.61 1.74 -11.08
C ILE A 46 -7.67 2.83 -11.19
N GLN A 47 -8.75 2.76 -10.40
CA GLN A 47 -9.81 3.77 -10.41
C GLN A 47 -9.29 5.12 -9.90
N VAL A 48 -8.54 5.13 -8.79
CA VAL A 48 -7.87 6.33 -8.27
C VAL A 48 -7.00 6.99 -9.33
N LYS A 49 -6.20 6.20 -10.06
CA LYS A 49 -5.36 6.72 -11.14
C LYS A 49 -6.16 7.38 -12.28
N LYS A 50 -7.40 6.97 -12.52
CA LYS A 50 -8.28 7.56 -13.55
C LYS A 50 -8.95 8.86 -13.11
N MET A 51 -9.00 9.16 -11.81
CA MET A 51 -9.68 10.34 -11.27
C MET A 51 -8.93 11.67 -11.50
N GLY A 52 -7.72 11.64 -12.07
CA GLY A 52 -6.93 12.84 -12.35
C GLY A 52 -6.24 13.42 -11.12
N ARG A 53 -6.01 14.74 -11.09
CA ARG A 53 -5.33 15.43 -9.98
C ARG A 53 -6.36 15.86 -8.93
N ILE A 54 -6.64 14.97 -7.98
CA ILE A 54 -7.42 15.27 -6.78
C ILE A 54 -6.44 15.41 -5.62
N ASP A 55 -6.68 16.38 -4.73
CA ASP A 55 -5.93 16.49 -3.47
C ASP A 55 -6.00 15.16 -2.71
N GLU A 56 -4.84 14.59 -2.40
CA GLU A 56 -4.78 13.23 -1.88
C GLU A 56 -5.30 13.12 -0.44
N MET A 57 -5.25 14.21 0.32
CA MET A 57 -5.82 14.28 1.66
C MET A 57 -7.36 14.32 1.58
N ALA A 58 -7.91 15.08 0.64
CA ALA A 58 -9.34 15.10 0.37
C ALA A 58 -9.84 13.73 -0.12
N LEU A 59 -9.08 13.06 -1.00
CA LEU A 59 -9.42 11.71 -1.45
C LEU A 59 -9.43 10.72 -0.27
N LEU A 60 -8.41 10.76 0.60
CA LEU A 60 -8.34 9.93 1.80
C LEU A 60 -9.51 10.20 2.76
N ALA A 61 -9.86 11.47 2.98
CA ALA A 61 -10.98 11.87 3.82
C ALA A 61 -12.31 11.32 3.26
N TRP A 62 -12.57 11.51 1.96
CA TRP A 62 -13.78 10.99 1.32
C TRP A 62 -13.85 9.47 1.33
N MET A 63 -12.75 8.77 1.02
CA MET A 63 -12.69 7.31 1.15
C MET A 63 -13.00 6.86 2.58
N SER A 64 -12.50 7.57 3.59
CA SER A 64 -12.75 7.23 5.00
C SER A 64 -14.21 7.46 5.39
N VAL A 65 -14.82 8.56 4.96
CA VAL A 65 -16.23 8.87 5.22
C VAL A 65 -17.15 7.87 4.53
N MET A 66 -16.82 7.42 3.32
CA MET A 66 -17.59 6.39 2.61
C MET A 66 -17.38 4.99 3.19
N ALA A 67 -16.16 4.67 3.63
CA ALA A 67 -15.83 3.37 4.21
C ALA A 67 -16.44 3.17 5.61
N ALA A 68 -16.52 4.22 6.44
CA ALA A 68 -17.03 4.12 7.81
C ALA A 68 -18.43 3.47 7.93
N PRO A 69 -19.49 3.92 7.21
CA PRO A 69 -20.80 3.27 7.29
C PRO A 69 -20.80 1.86 6.71
N GLN A 70 -19.99 1.60 5.67
CA GLN A 70 -19.88 0.27 5.07
C GLN A 70 -19.25 -0.73 6.05
N LEU A 71 -18.17 -0.33 6.72
CA LEU A 71 -17.50 -1.14 7.73
C LEU A 71 -18.39 -1.31 8.98
N PHE A 72 -19.13 -0.29 9.38
CA PHE A 72 -20.07 -0.39 10.49
C PHE A 72 -21.18 -1.40 10.19
N LEU A 73 -21.76 -1.35 8.98
CA LEU A 73 -22.77 -2.31 8.55
C LEU A 73 -22.21 -3.73 8.51
N LEU A 74 -21.00 -3.91 7.95
CA LEU A 74 -20.35 -5.22 7.91
C LEU A 74 -20.01 -5.76 9.29
N SER A 75 -19.49 -4.93 10.21
CA SER A 75 -19.26 -5.32 11.61
C SER A 75 -20.58 -5.74 12.28
N PHE A 76 -21.68 -5.01 12.04
CA PHE A 76 -22.99 -5.39 12.57
C PHE A 76 -23.51 -6.73 12.04
N MET A 77 -23.18 -7.09 10.79
CA MET A 77 -23.63 -8.34 10.15
C MET A 77 -22.72 -9.54 10.43
N LEU A 78 -21.41 -9.31 10.66
CA LEU A 78 -20.39 -10.35 10.70
C LEU A 78 -19.76 -10.55 12.07
N GLU A 79 -19.83 -9.55 12.96
CA GLU A 79 -19.21 -9.58 14.28
C GLU A 79 -20.26 -9.57 15.39
N GLU A 80 -19.92 -10.16 16.53
CA GLU A 80 -20.76 -10.19 17.72
C GLU A 80 -20.04 -9.51 18.89
N GLY A 81 -20.79 -8.81 19.76
CA GLY A 81 -20.25 -8.20 20.98
C GLY A 81 -19.51 -6.87 20.78
N GLN A 82 -19.52 -6.29 19.58
CA GLN A 82 -18.85 -5.05 19.21
C GLN A 82 -19.20 -3.86 20.11
N PHE A 83 -20.47 -3.73 20.53
CA PHE A 83 -20.89 -2.67 21.45
C PHE A 83 -20.36 -2.88 22.87
N ALA A 84 -20.35 -4.13 23.35
CA ALA A 84 -19.78 -4.46 24.65
C ALA A 84 -18.26 -4.26 24.65
N ALA A 85 -17.57 -4.63 23.57
CA ALA A 85 -16.15 -4.38 23.37
C ALA A 85 -15.83 -2.87 23.37
N ALA A 86 -16.64 -2.06 22.69
CA ALA A 86 -16.49 -0.60 22.67
C ALA A 86 -16.67 0.04 24.07
N GLN A 87 -17.62 -0.46 24.86
CA GLN A 87 -17.84 0.01 26.24
C GLN A 87 -16.73 -0.44 27.20
N ALA A 88 -16.23 -1.67 27.03
CA ALA A 88 -15.15 -2.22 27.83
C ALA A 88 -13.75 -1.72 27.39
N ALA A 89 -13.66 -1.03 26.25
CA ALA A 89 -12.40 -0.55 25.72
C ALA A 89 -11.76 0.48 26.67
N THR A 90 -10.59 0.13 27.20
CA THR A 90 -9.80 1.02 28.04
C THR A 90 -9.18 2.16 27.22
N TRP A 91 -8.56 3.11 27.90
CA TRP A 91 -7.78 4.18 27.25
C TRP A 91 -6.72 3.64 26.28
N ARG A 92 -6.20 2.43 26.50
CA ARG A 92 -5.25 1.78 25.58
C ARG A 92 -5.91 1.34 24.28
N GLY A 93 -7.15 0.84 24.34
CA GLY A 93 -7.92 0.43 23.17
C GLY A 93 -8.27 1.64 22.30
N TRP A 94 -8.86 2.66 22.89
CA TRP A 94 -9.15 3.92 22.20
C TRP A 94 -7.87 4.66 21.74
N GLY A 95 -6.80 4.59 22.54
CA GLY A 95 -5.49 5.11 22.18
C GLY A 95 -4.90 4.43 20.95
N ALA A 96 -5.06 3.11 20.81
CA ALA A 96 -4.63 2.38 19.62
C ALA A 96 -5.43 2.79 18.36
N VAL A 97 -6.76 2.98 18.49
CA VAL A 97 -7.61 3.47 17.40
C VAL A 97 -7.18 4.88 16.97
N ALA A 98 -6.98 5.78 17.93
CA ALA A 98 -6.54 7.15 17.66
C ALA A 98 -5.13 7.18 17.04
N TYR A 99 -4.20 6.36 17.54
CA TYR A 99 -2.87 6.19 16.98
C TYR A 99 -2.93 5.73 15.53
N GLN A 100 -3.75 4.73 15.22
CA GLN A 100 -3.92 4.23 13.85
C GLN A 100 -4.48 5.33 12.92
N ALA A 101 -5.54 6.03 13.33
CA ALA A 101 -6.17 7.05 12.50
C ALA A 101 -5.28 8.28 12.27
N VAL A 102 -4.63 8.78 13.32
CA VAL A 102 -3.88 10.04 13.27
C VAL A 102 -2.43 9.81 12.88
N ALA A 103 -1.70 8.98 13.63
CA ALA A 103 -0.27 8.80 13.41
C ALA A 103 0.01 7.93 12.19
N VAL A 104 -0.64 6.77 12.09
CA VAL A 104 -0.37 5.82 11.00
C VAL A 104 -1.00 6.31 9.69
N VAL A 105 -2.26 6.72 9.69
CA VAL A 105 -2.93 7.16 8.46
C VAL A 105 -2.63 8.62 8.16
N ALA A 106 -3.20 9.58 8.90
CA ALA A 106 -3.13 10.99 8.50
C ALA A 106 -1.70 11.55 8.40
N ILE A 107 -0.88 11.37 9.44
CA ILE A 107 0.48 11.91 9.49
C ILE A 107 1.40 11.22 8.47
N SER A 108 1.39 9.89 8.39
CA SER A 108 2.29 9.17 7.47
C SER A 108 1.98 9.47 6.01
N TYR A 109 0.69 9.51 5.62
CA TYR A 109 0.31 9.93 4.27
C TYR A 109 0.67 11.40 4.02
N GLY A 110 0.47 12.30 4.99
CA GLY A 110 0.89 13.69 4.87
C GLY A 110 2.39 13.85 4.64
N ILE A 111 3.24 13.12 5.39
CA ILE A 111 4.70 13.10 5.19
C ILE A 111 5.04 12.54 3.81
N TRP A 112 4.41 11.43 3.42
CA TRP A 112 4.63 10.78 2.14
C TRP A 112 4.34 11.71 0.96
N TYR A 113 3.19 12.40 0.95
CA TYR A 113 2.84 13.34 -0.11
C TYR A 113 3.76 14.56 -0.13
N ARG A 114 4.16 15.09 1.04
CA ARG A 114 5.19 16.14 1.11
C ARG A 114 6.53 15.67 0.53
N LEU A 115 6.89 14.41 0.71
CA LEU A 115 8.12 13.84 0.17
C LEU A 115 8.05 13.71 -1.35
N LEU A 116 6.92 13.20 -1.88
CA LEU A 116 6.67 13.12 -3.32
C LEU A 116 6.58 14.49 -4.00
N ALA A 117 6.13 15.53 -3.29
CA ALA A 117 6.12 16.89 -3.81
C ALA A 117 7.52 17.52 -3.90
N ARG A 118 8.49 17.03 -3.11
CA ARG A 118 9.86 17.58 -3.02
C ARG A 118 10.92 16.73 -3.72
N HIS A 119 10.64 15.46 -3.96
CA HIS A 119 11.59 14.51 -4.53
C HIS A 119 10.94 13.75 -5.68
N ALA A 120 11.75 13.37 -6.66
CA ALA A 120 11.26 12.58 -7.77
C ALA A 120 10.72 11.22 -7.29
N VAL A 121 9.57 10.82 -7.85
CA VAL A 121 8.83 9.60 -7.45
C VAL A 121 9.72 8.35 -7.51
N ASN A 122 10.63 8.27 -8.48
CA ASN A 122 11.56 7.16 -8.64
C ASN A 122 12.61 7.05 -7.51
N VAL A 123 12.87 8.13 -6.76
CA VAL A 123 13.75 8.11 -5.58
C VAL A 123 12.97 7.69 -4.35
N VAL A 124 11.71 8.11 -4.22
CA VAL A 124 10.88 7.86 -3.04
C VAL A 124 10.29 6.45 -3.01
N VAL A 125 9.80 5.95 -4.14
CA VAL A 125 9.10 4.65 -4.23
C VAL A 125 9.97 3.45 -3.78
N PRO A 126 11.28 3.36 -4.07
CA PRO A 126 12.14 2.29 -3.56
C PRO A 126 12.11 2.13 -2.03
N TYR A 127 11.92 3.20 -1.26
CA TYR A 127 11.84 3.13 0.20
C TYR A 127 10.61 2.36 0.70
N THR A 128 9.57 2.19 -0.12
CA THR A 128 8.39 1.38 0.25
C THR A 128 8.73 -0.10 0.46
N LEU A 129 9.84 -0.58 -0.09
CA LEU A 129 10.35 -1.93 0.16
C LEU A 129 10.76 -2.16 1.62
N LEU A 130 10.99 -1.08 2.38
CA LEU A 130 11.27 -1.17 3.81
C LEU A 130 10.02 -1.50 4.63
N VAL A 131 8.82 -1.15 4.15
CA VAL A 131 7.54 -1.40 4.85
C VAL A 131 7.38 -2.87 5.24
N PRO A 132 7.46 -3.85 4.30
CA PRO A 132 7.36 -5.26 4.65
C PRO A 132 8.52 -5.76 5.55
N VAL A 133 9.72 -5.18 5.41
CA VAL A 133 10.87 -5.54 6.28
C VAL A 133 10.57 -5.14 7.72
N PHE A 134 10.21 -3.87 7.96
CA PHE A 134 9.84 -3.38 9.29
C PHE A 134 8.58 -4.06 9.83
N GLY A 135 7.61 -4.37 8.97
CA GLY A 135 6.40 -5.09 9.35
C GLY A 135 6.73 -6.46 9.94
N VAL A 136 7.50 -7.28 9.21
CA VAL A 136 7.86 -8.63 9.65
C VAL A 136 8.79 -8.61 10.86
N THR A 137 9.79 -7.71 10.90
CA THR A 137 10.70 -7.63 12.05
C THR A 137 9.98 -7.13 13.30
N SER A 138 9.07 -6.17 13.18
CA SER A 138 8.27 -5.70 14.32
C SER A 138 7.32 -6.78 14.81
N ALA A 139 6.67 -7.53 13.91
CA ALA A 139 5.84 -8.68 14.29
C ALA A 139 6.65 -9.75 15.05
N ALA A 140 7.85 -10.07 14.58
CA ALA A 140 8.71 -11.03 15.27
C ALA A 140 9.18 -10.54 16.65
N ILE A 141 9.58 -9.27 16.79
CA ILE A 141 10.13 -8.73 18.04
C ILE A 141 9.02 -8.42 19.05
N TRP A 142 7.93 -7.80 18.62
CA TRP A 142 6.89 -7.29 19.53
C TRP A 142 5.74 -8.26 19.73
N LEU A 143 5.32 -8.99 18.69
CA LEU A 143 4.25 -9.99 18.80
C LEU A 143 4.79 -11.40 19.11
N GLY A 144 6.12 -11.59 19.06
CA GLY A 144 6.74 -12.89 19.32
C GLY A 144 6.47 -13.91 18.22
N GLU A 145 6.14 -13.47 17.00
CA GLU A 145 5.91 -14.38 15.88
C GLU A 145 7.17 -15.15 15.52
N THR A 146 7.05 -16.48 15.43
CA THR A 146 8.19 -17.33 15.11
C THR A 146 8.41 -17.33 13.60
N LEU A 147 9.52 -16.73 13.14
CA LEU A 147 9.90 -16.72 11.74
C LEU A 147 10.51 -18.05 11.32
N THR A 148 9.79 -18.82 10.51
CA THR A 148 10.32 -20.06 9.93
C THR A 148 11.25 -19.74 8.76
N ALA A 149 12.14 -20.69 8.43
CA ALA A 149 13.02 -20.55 7.27
C ALA A 149 12.23 -20.32 5.97
N ARG A 150 11.06 -20.96 5.80
CA ARG A 150 10.20 -20.76 4.62
C ARG A 150 9.64 -19.33 4.56
N ILE A 151 9.20 -18.76 5.69
CA ILE A 151 8.71 -17.37 5.74
C ILE A 151 9.84 -16.40 5.39
N VAL A 152 11.04 -16.60 5.95
CA VAL A 152 12.20 -15.74 5.69
C VAL A 152 12.63 -15.83 4.21
N ILE A 153 12.78 -17.04 3.68
CA ILE A 153 13.19 -17.26 2.29
C ILE A 153 12.12 -16.75 1.31
N GLY A 154 10.84 -17.10 1.54
CA GLY A 154 9.73 -16.65 0.70
C GLY A 154 9.55 -15.13 0.74
N GLY A 155 9.73 -14.52 1.91
CA GLY A 155 9.74 -13.07 2.09
C GLY A 155 10.88 -12.41 1.31
N ALA A 156 12.11 -12.93 1.44
CA ALA A 156 13.27 -12.43 0.70
C ALA A 156 13.07 -12.51 -0.82
N ILE A 157 12.58 -13.66 -1.32
CA ILE A 157 12.26 -13.85 -2.74
C ILE A 157 11.21 -12.83 -3.19
N THR A 158 10.15 -12.63 -2.39
CA THR A 158 9.10 -11.66 -2.69
C THR A 158 9.67 -10.24 -2.81
N LEU A 159 10.50 -9.82 -1.84
CA LEU A 159 11.13 -8.51 -1.84
C LEU A 159 12.06 -8.30 -3.03
N VAL A 160 12.86 -9.30 -3.41
CA VAL A 160 13.72 -9.23 -4.61
C VAL A 160 12.87 -9.05 -5.87
N GLY A 161 11.78 -9.81 -6.00
CA GLY A 161 10.86 -9.68 -7.13
C GLY A 161 10.25 -8.27 -7.24
N VAL A 162 9.78 -7.71 -6.13
CA VAL A 162 9.24 -6.34 -6.09
C VAL A 162 10.34 -5.31 -6.33
N ALA A 163 11.54 -5.49 -5.79
CA ALA A 163 12.68 -4.60 -6.01
C ALA A 163 13.06 -4.50 -7.49
N ILE A 164 13.07 -5.62 -8.23
CA ILE A 164 13.30 -5.65 -9.69
C ILE A 164 12.28 -4.78 -10.43
N ILE A 165 11.01 -4.77 -9.97
CA ILE A 165 9.94 -3.98 -10.58
C ILE A 165 10.12 -2.48 -10.25
N ILE A 166 10.40 -2.16 -8.98
CA ILE A 166 10.44 -0.78 -8.49
C ILE A 166 11.70 -0.03 -8.94
N LEU A 167 12.88 -0.63 -8.80
CA LEU A 167 14.17 0.02 -9.11
C LEU A 167 14.37 0.28 -10.61
N ARG A 168 13.57 -0.36 -11.46
CA ARG A 168 13.65 -0.25 -12.91
C ARG A 168 12.64 0.74 -13.51
N ARG A 169 12.38 1.87 -12.84
CA ARG A 169 11.86 3.07 -13.53
C ARG A 169 13.04 3.97 -13.96
N PRO A 170 13.77 3.67 -15.05
CA PRO A 170 14.63 4.66 -15.68
C PRO A 170 13.75 5.70 -16.39
N HIS A 171 14.22 6.94 -16.36
CA HIS A 171 13.60 8.15 -16.91
C HIS A 171 13.09 7.96 -18.34
N LEU A 172 11.84 8.35 -18.59
CA LEU A 172 11.36 8.83 -19.89
C LEU A 172 10.29 9.90 -19.62
N ALA A 173 10.79 11.11 -19.41
CA ALA A 173 10.12 12.34 -19.80
C ALA A 173 11.26 13.33 -19.99
N ASP A 174 11.74 13.47 -21.23
CA ASP A 174 12.47 14.67 -21.62
C ASP A 174 11.63 15.88 -21.16
N PRO A 175 12.25 16.96 -20.67
CA PRO A 175 11.56 18.23 -20.56
C PRO A 175 10.91 18.51 -21.92
N LEU A 176 9.60 18.83 -21.92
CA LEU A 176 8.97 19.35 -23.12
C LEU A 176 9.87 20.47 -23.66
N PRO A 177 10.19 20.50 -24.96
CA PRO A 177 10.90 21.62 -25.56
C PRO A 177 10.23 22.89 -25.06
N ASP A 178 11.05 23.79 -24.53
CA ASP A 178 10.63 25.13 -24.14
C ASP A 178 9.60 25.61 -25.14
N ALA A 179 8.51 26.19 -24.64
CA ALA A 179 7.71 27.07 -25.46
C ALA A 179 8.68 28.12 -25.98
N GLN A 180 9.25 27.87 -27.16
CA GLN A 180 9.77 28.87 -28.04
C GLN A 180 8.67 29.89 -28.06
N THR A 181 9.00 31.01 -27.41
CA THR A 181 8.51 32.32 -27.76
C THR A 181 8.39 32.34 -29.28
N ASP A 182 7.21 32.09 -29.81
CA ASP A 182 6.85 32.75 -31.05
C ASP A 182 6.82 34.22 -30.65
N PRO A 183 7.74 35.05 -31.18
CA PRO A 183 7.43 36.47 -31.23
C PRO A 183 6.10 36.51 -31.97
N VAL A 184 5.06 37.08 -31.35
CA VAL A 184 3.89 37.50 -32.13
C VAL A 184 4.44 38.51 -33.10
N GLU A 185 4.78 38.01 -34.28
CA GLU A 185 5.21 38.75 -35.43
C GLU A 185 4.09 39.74 -35.69
N ASP A 186 4.45 40.99 -35.44
CA ASP A 186 3.88 42.18 -36.02
C ASP A 186 3.45 41.87 -37.45
N ARG A 187 2.16 41.60 -37.62
CA ARG A 187 1.50 41.55 -38.91
C ARG A 187 0.60 42.76 -38.98
N ASP A 188 1.26 43.85 -39.35
CA ASP A 188 0.79 44.95 -40.18
C ASP A 188 -0.61 44.75 -40.80
N GLY A 189 -1.45 45.77 -40.63
CA GLY A 189 -2.71 45.96 -41.37
C GLY A 189 -3.64 46.98 -40.74
#